data_AF-A0A0Q5JZ64-F1
#
_entry.id   AF-A0A0Q5JZ64-F1
#
_cell.length_a   1.000
_cell.length_b   1.000
_cell.length_c   1.000
_cell.angle_alpha   90.00
_cell.angle_beta   90.00
_cell.angle_gamma   90.00
#
_symmetry.space_group_name_H-M   'P 1'
#
loop_
_entity.id
_entity.type
_entity.pdbx_description
1 polymer ?
#
loop_
_entity_poly.entity_id
_entity_poly.type
_entity_poly.pdbx_seq_one_letter_code
_entity_poly.pdbx_strand_id
1 'polypeptide(L)'
;MQGEYGWQRVHAGDARISVAEDEPVACVHRPGERDRMATWPDLDLGARATQMTLLSTSSGAWVVYRPREAPDESIAPGRSAAVHIGRDARVSIVAPLGDLQLIGATVHGLWLRDPAASSDPDDVTAWLSDDVRVWSNEGAEHRMPVDRRIAWALDAGASDTRVAVFTEPPRRSPRGRVHTTAHIPLQPGELPAEIRTRTLVLDPVDDAAMIKTMSALLPQRVAREPGDPRASWRPAPVSAADRTAAVAAVTGEFADLAAYWTDPSGATSPLTGGLRQPRVEVGGEWPDTRVEVSFRHPLFPGGRMRRTLHVFDAAGRFVPALYASVHLMEDLATHRFPPVETAVDGILDI
;
A
#
# COMPACT_ATOMS: atom_id res chain seq x y z
N MET A 1 5.80 20.34 -3.49
CA MET A 1 4.65 20.03 -4.37
C MET A 1 4.85 18.64 -4.96
N GLN A 2 4.27 17.62 -4.33
CA GLN A 2 4.05 16.33 -4.98
C GLN A 2 2.93 16.51 -6.00
N GLY A 3 3.15 16.10 -7.25
CA GLY A 3 2.09 16.12 -8.25
C GLY A 3 0.88 15.32 -7.76
N GLU A 4 -0.30 15.93 -7.88
CA GLU A 4 -1.61 15.47 -7.45
C GLU A 4 -2.05 14.19 -8.19
N TYR A 5 -1.35 13.07 -8.02
CA TYR A 5 -1.90 11.78 -8.39
C TYR A 5 -3.10 11.51 -7.48
N GLY A 6 -4.30 11.48 -8.07
CA GLY A 6 -5.54 11.20 -7.34
C GLY A 6 -6.25 9.93 -7.80
N TRP A 7 -5.83 9.36 -8.93
CA TRP A 7 -6.37 8.11 -9.49
C TRP A 7 -5.30 7.06 -9.76
N GLN A 8 -5.58 5.81 -9.40
CA GLN A 8 -4.93 4.64 -10.00
C GLN A 8 -5.84 4.01 -11.04
N ARG A 9 -5.30 3.70 -12.20
CA ARG A 9 -6.06 3.24 -13.36
C ARG A 9 -5.54 1.91 -13.87
N VAL A 10 -6.48 1.01 -14.18
CA VAL A 10 -6.21 -0.29 -14.78
C VAL A 10 -7.19 -0.61 -15.91
N HIS A 11 -6.83 -1.61 -16.72
CA HIS A 11 -7.68 -2.17 -17.76
C HIS A 11 -8.29 -3.50 -17.30
N ALA A 12 -9.57 -3.71 -17.60
CA ALA A 12 -10.32 -4.93 -17.32
C ALA A 12 -11.11 -5.31 -18.58
N GLY A 13 -10.47 -6.08 -19.47
CA GLY A 13 -10.99 -6.31 -20.83
C GLY A 13 -11.05 -5.01 -21.63
N ASP A 14 -12.23 -4.67 -22.14
CA ASP A 14 -12.51 -3.41 -22.84
C ASP A 14 -12.78 -2.22 -21.91
N ALA A 15 -12.92 -2.46 -20.61
CA ALA A 15 -13.22 -1.43 -19.62
C ALA A 15 -11.94 -0.83 -19.05
N ARG A 16 -12.02 0.44 -18.69
CA ARG A 16 -11.00 1.17 -17.94
C ARG A 16 -11.58 1.54 -16.59
N ILE A 17 -10.94 1.10 -15.52
CA ILE A 17 -11.36 1.36 -14.14
C ILE A 17 -10.35 2.30 -13.50
N SER A 18 -10.80 3.47 -13.04
CA SER A 18 -9.98 4.43 -12.30
C SER A 18 -10.48 4.50 -10.86
N VAL A 19 -9.62 4.21 -9.89
CA VAL A 19 -9.91 4.16 -8.44
C VAL A 19 -9.21 5.31 -7.76
N ALA A 20 -9.93 6.07 -6.93
CA ALA A 20 -9.35 7.20 -6.22
C ALA A 20 -8.40 6.70 -5.13
N GLU A 21 -7.25 7.35 -4.96
CA GLU A 21 -6.28 6.96 -3.93
C GLU A 21 -6.73 7.40 -2.52
N ASP A 22 -7.52 8.46 -2.44
CA ASP A 22 -7.93 9.16 -1.22
C ASP A 22 -9.41 8.98 -0.87
N GLU A 23 -10.20 8.34 -1.74
CA GLU A 23 -11.66 8.25 -1.62
C GLU A 23 -12.20 6.86 -1.99
N PRO A 24 -13.31 6.41 -1.39
CA PRO A 24 -13.95 5.13 -1.70
C PRO A 24 -14.83 5.24 -2.97
N VAL A 25 -14.21 5.63 -4.08
CA VAL A 25 -14.87 5.83 -5.37
C VAL A 25 -14.03 5.30 -6.53
N ALA A 26 -14.71 4.75 -7.53
CA ALA A 26 -14.12 4.39 -8.80
C ALA A 26 -15.03 4.76 -9.97
N CYS A 27 -14.42 5.24 -11.05
CA CYS A 27 -15.08 5.45 -12.33
C CYS A 27 -14.77 4.29 -13.27
N VAL A 28 -15.82 3.70 -13.84
CA VAL A 28 -15.74 2.64 -14.85
C VAL A 28 -16.15 3.21 -16.20
N HIS A 29 -15.19 3.27 -17.11
CA HIS A 29 -15.38 3.72 -18.49
C HIS A 29 -15.38 2.53 -19.44
N ARG A 30 -16.37 2.47 -20.34
CA ARG A 30 -16.41 1.53 -21.45
C ARG A 30 -16.63 2.28 -22.76
N PRO A 31 -15.96 1.90 -23.86
CA PRO A 31 -16.16 2.54 -25.16
C PRO A 31 -17.65 2.53 -25.59
N GLY A 32 -18.18 3.70 -25.91
CA GLY A 32 -19.57 3.84 -26.38
C GLY A 32 -20.64 3.83 -25.28
N GLU A 33 -20.27 3.68 -24.00
CA GLU A 33 -21.17 3.79 -22.87
C GLU A 33 -20.92 5.07 -22.06
N ARG A 34 -21.89 5.47 -21.24
CA ARG A 34 -21.68 6.52 -20.23
C ARG A 34 -20.85 5.96 -19.08
N ASP A 35 -19.99 6.81 -18.53
CA ASP A 35 -19.20 6.49 -17.33
C ASP A 35 -20.11 6.11 -16.17
N ARG A 36 -19.73 5.06 -15.46
CA ARG A 36 -20.47 4.54 -14.30
C ARG A 36 -19.62 4.69 -13.04
N MET A 37 -20.29 5.04 -11.95
CA MET A 37 -19.63 5.23 -10.67
C MET A 37 -19.88 4.04 -9.75
N ALA A 38 -18.81 3.62 -9.07
CA ALA A 38 -18.82 2.66 -7.98
C ALA A 38 -18.35 3.36 -6.72
N THR A 39 -19.03 3.16 -5.59
CA THR A 39 -18.67 3.76 -4.29
C THR A 39 -18.85 2.75 -3.16
N TRP A 40 -18.01 2.83 -2.13
CA TRP A 40 -18.08 1.99 -0.93
C TRP A 40 -17.83 2.80 0.36
N PRO A 41 -18.60 3.88 0.60
CA PRO A 41 -18.32 4.85 1.67
C PRO A 41 -18.41 4.27 3.08
N ASP A 42 -19.16 3.17 3.26
CA ASP A 42 -19.41 2.54 4.55
C ASP A 42 -18.39 1.45 4.90
N LEU A 43 -17.34 1.26 4.08
CA LEU A 43 -16.29 0.28 4.37
C LEU A 43 -15.49 0.69 5.60
N ASP A 44 -15.63 -0.08 6.67
CA ASP A 44 -14.90 0.13 7.91
C ASP A 44 -13.47 -0.44 7.83
N LEU A 45 -12.52 0.47 7.65
CA LEU A 45 -11.08 0.19 7.66
C LEU A 45 -10.42 0.44 9.03
N GLY A 46 -11.22 0.81 10.04
CA GLY A 46 -10.74 1.14 11.38
C GLY A 46 -10.04 2.50 11.47
N ALA A 47 -9.22 2.66 12.51
CA ALA A 47 -8.65 3.94 12.92
C ALA A 47 -7.33 4.30 12.23
N ARG A 48 -6.70 3.37 11.49
CA ARG A 48 -5.41 3.59 10.81
C ARG A 48 -5.62 3.83 9.32
N ALA A 49 -4.90 4.80 8.78
CA ALA A 49 -4.81 5.03 7.35
C ALA A 49 -4.31 3.76 6.66
N THR A 50 -4.77 3.53 5.44
CA THR A 50 -4.47 2.30 4.70
C THR A 50 -3.60 2.56 3.49
N GLN A 51 -2.74 1.60 3.17
CA GLN A 51 -2.17 1.48 1.84
C GLN A 51 -3.16 0.76 0.92
N MET A 52 -3.26 1.26 -0.31
CA MET A 52 -4.07 0.67 -1.36
C MET A 52 -3.19 -0.10 -2.34
N THR A 53 -3.59 -1.32 -2.70
CA THR A 53 -3.05 -2.07 -3.84
C THR A 53 -4.17 -2.31 -4.84
N LEU A 54 -3.99 -1.88 -6.08
CA LEU A 54 -4.95 -2.09 -7.17
C LEU A 54 -4.46 -3.22 -8.09
N LEU A 55 -5.31 -4.24 -8.28
CA LEU A 55 -5.05 -5.39 -9.15
C LEU A 55 -6.14 -5.47 -10.22
N SER A 56 -5.75 -5.68 -11.48
CA SER A 56 -6.71 -5.89 -12.57
C SER A 56 -7.02 -7.37 -12.77
N THR A 57 -8.24 -7.62 -13.21
CA THR A 57 -8.68 -8.90 -13.75
C THR A 57 -9.50 -8.68 -15.01
N SER A 58 -9.76 -9.75 -15.76
CA SER A 58 -10.67 -9.75 -16.90
C SER A 58 -12.13 -9.46 -16.51
N SER A 59 -12.49 -9.69 -15.24
CA SER A 59 -13.83 -9.44 -14.68
C SER A 59 -13.99 -8.05 -14.05
N GLY A 60 -12.89 -7.36 -13.73
CA GLY A 60 -12.93 -6.08 -13.04
C GLY A 60 -11.60 -5.67 -12.43
N ALA A 61 -11.64 -5.03 -11.27
CA ALA A 61 -10.45 -4.68 -10.50
C ALA A 61 -10.67 -4.93 -9.01
N TRP A 62 -9.63 -5.40 -8.34
CA TRP A 62 -9.57 -5.55 -6.90
C TRP A 62 -8.79 -4.40 -6.26
N VAL A 63 -9.40 -3.74 -5.30
CA VAL A 63 -8.79 -2.73 -4.43
C VAL A 63 -8.55 -3.40 -3.08
N VAL A 64 -7.29 -3.60 -2.71
CA VAL A 64 -6.91 -4.20 -1.42
C VAL A 64 -6.41 -3.09 -0.50
N TYR A 65 -7.10 -2.91 0.63
CA TYR A 65 -6.71 -1.99 1.69
C TYR A 65 -5.97 -2.75 2.79
N ARG A 66 -4.81 -2.22 3.17
CA ARG A 66 -4.01 -2.73 4.30
C ARG A 66 -3.71 -1.60 5.26
N PRO A 67 -3.93 -1.76 6.57
CA PRO A 67 -3.52 -0.78 7.56
C PRO A 67 -2.03 -0.47 7.46
N ARG A 68 -1.67 0.81 7.55
CA ARG A 68 -0.28 1.19 7.69
C ARG A 68 0.26 0.73 9.03
N GLU A 69 1.47 0.19 9.00
CA GLU A 69 2.21 -0.16 10.22
C GLU A 69 2.46 1.10 11.05
N ALA A 70 2.30 0.96 12.36
CA ALA A 70 2.63 1.99 13.32
C ALA A 70 3.26 1.33 14.55
N PRO A 71 4.32 1.90 15.12
CA PRO A 71 5.01 1.35 16.29
C PRO A 71 4.20 1.56 17.58
N ASP A 72 3.26 2.53 17.56
CA ASP A 72 2.40 2.82 18.69
C ASP A 72 1.25 1.82 18.77
N GLU A 73 1.29 0.96 19.79
CA GLU A 73 0.27 -0.04 20.11
C GLU A 73 -0.96 0.57 20.81
N SER A 74 -0.87 1.81 21.31
CA SER A 74 -1.97 2.48 22.00
C SER A 74 -3.11 2.92 21.06
N ILE A 75 -2.82 3.02 19.76
CA ILE A 75 -3.80 3.35 18.73
C ILE A 75 -4.39 2.07 18.18
N ALA A 76 -5.72 1.98 18.15
CA ALA A 76 -6.44 0.80 17.65
C ALA A 76 -5.90 0.32 16.28
N PRO A 77 -5.80 -1.01 16.05
CA PRO A 77 -5.36 -1.54 14.76
C PRO A 77 -6.36 -1.18 13.66
N GLY A 78 -5.86 -1.00 12.44
CA GLY A 78 -6.73 -0.90 11.27
C GLY A 78 -7.26 -2.28 10.85
N ARG A 79 -8.15 -2.30 9.86
CA ARG A 79 -8.73 -3.52 9.29
C ARG A 79 -8.36 -3.65 7.83
N SER A 80 -7.84 -4.82 7.45
CA SER A 80 -7.63 -5.17 6.04
C SER A 80 -8.95 -5.56 5.39
N ALA A 81 -9.19 -5.07 4.18
CA ALA A 81 -10.38 -5.35 3.38
C ALA A 81 -10.04 -5.36 1.89
N ALA A 82 -10.87 -6.01 1.10
CA ALA A 82 -10.81 -5.90 -0.36
C ALA A 82 -12.17 -5.51 -0.93
N VAL A 83 -12.11 -4.76 -2.03
CA VAL A 83 -13.28 -4.35 -2.81
C VAL A 83 -13.06 -4.78 -4.25
N HIS A 84 -13.99 -5.54 -4.80
CA HIS A 84 -14.00 -5.81 -6.23
C HIS A 84 -14.97 -4.87 -6.93
N ILE A 85 -14.48 -4.21 -7.99
CA ILE A 85 -15.25 -3.33 -8.87
C ILE A 85 -15.40 -4.05 -10.20
N GLY A 86 -16.61 -4.50 -10.49
CA GLY A 86 -16.94 -5.14 -11.77
C GLY A 86 -16.87 -4.14 -12.93
N ARG A 87 -16.70 -4.66 -14.14
CA ARG A 87 -16.76 -3.85 -15.37
C ARG A 87 -18.08 -3.08 -15.52
N ASP A 88 -19.15 -3.46 -14.83
CA ASP A 88 -20.46 -2.82 -14.85
C ASP A 88 -20.67 -1.82 -13.69
N ALA A 89 -19.61 -1.55 -12.92
CA ALA A 89 -19.57 -0.75 -11.69
C ALA A 89 -20.28 -1.37 -10.47
N ARG A 90 -20.62 -2.68 -10.50
CA ARG A 90 -21.02 -3.37 -9.27
C ARG A 90 -19.85 -3.52 -8.31
N VAL A 91 -20.16 -3.33 -7.04
CA VAL A 91 -19.19 -3.45 -5.94
C VAL A 91 -19.50 -4.70 -5.13
N SER A 92 -18.47 -5.50 -4.86
CA SER A 92 -18.50 -6.53 -3.81
C SER A 92 -17.36 -6.31 -2.84
N ILE A 93 -17.61 -6.63 -1.57
CA ILE A 93 -16.70 -6.35 -0.46
C ILE A 93 -16.35 -7.66 0.21
N VAL A 94 -15.06 -7.85 0.48
CA VAL A 94 -14.52 -8.95 1.27
C VAL A 94 -13.84 -8.34 2.49
N ALA A 95 -14.46 -8.50 3.66
CA ALA A 95 -13.94 -7.98 4.92
C ALA A 95 -14.44 -8.84 6.11
N PRO A 96 -13.60 -9.05 7.15
CA PRO A 96 -12.18 -8.69 7.21
C PRO A 96 -11.29 -9.68 6.44
N LEU A 97 -10.15 -9.23 5.92
CA LEU A 97 -9.11 -10.12 5.38
C LEU A 97 -8.15 -10.65 6.45
N GLY A 98 -8.14 -10.03 7.64
CA GLY A 98 -7.15 -10.33 8.68
C GLY A 98 -5.72 -10.06 8.21
N ASP A 99 -4.81 -10.93 8.62
CA ASP A 99 -3.37 -10.82 8.34
C ASP A 99 -2.93 -11.55 7.06
N LEU A 100 -3.89 -12.04 6.26
CA LEU A 100 -3.62 -12.80 5.04
C LEU A 100 -2.70 -12.03 4.08
N GLN A 101 -1.64 -12.68 3.59
CA GLN A 101 -0.69 -12.12 2.64
C GLN A 101 -1.25 -12.18 1.21
N LEU A 102 -1.22 -11.06 0.51
CA LEU A 102 -1.65 -10.93 -0.88
C LEU A 102 -0.66 -11.64 -1.80
N ILE A 103 -1.17 -12.55 -2.63
CA ILE A 103 -0.41 -13.25 -3.68
C ILE A 103 -0.66 -12.58 -5.04
N GLY A 104 -1.89 -12.16 -5.31
CA GLY A 104 -2.30 -11.52 -6.56
C GLY A 104 -3.79 -11.71 -6.85
N ALA A 105 -4.20 -11.58 -8.11
CA ALA A 105 -5.60 -11.75 -8.51
C ALA A 105 -5.68 -12.42 -9.88
N THR A 106 -6.66 -13.31 -10.07
CA THR A 106 -6.98 -13.93 -11.36
C THR A 106 -8.47 -13.75 -11.67
N VAL A 107 -8.94 -14.27 -12.81
CA VAL A 107 -10.38 -14.31 -13.14
C VAL A 107 -11.21 -14.99 -12.05
N HIS A 108 -10.60 -15.92 -11.29
CA HIS A 108 -11.24 -16.65 -10.20
C HIS A 108 -11.48 -15.81 -8.95
N GLY A 109 -10.68 -14.75 -8.75
CA GLY A 109 -10.75 -13.96 -7.52
C GLY A 109 -9.42 -13.43 -7.01
N LEU A 110 -9.45 -12.93 -5.77
CA LEU A 110 -8.28 -12.43 -5.04
C LEU A 110 -7.58 -13.59 -4.32
N TRP A 111 -6.28 -13.78 -4.59
CA TRP A 111 -5.46 -14.87 -4.05
C TRP A 111 -4.67 -14.40 -2.84
N LEU A 112 -4.86 -15.10 -1.73
CA LEU A 112 -4.26 -14.79 -0.43
C LEU A 112 -3.65 -16.05 0.19
N ARG A 113 -2.62 -15.89 1.02
CA ARG A 113 -2.09 -16.97 1.87
C ARG A 113 -2.07 -16.60 3.34
N ASP A 114 -1.96 -17.60 4.19
CA ASP A 114 -1.70 -17.42 5.61
C ASP A 114 -0.29 -16.82 5.84
N PRO A 115 -0.15 -15.73 6.62
CA PRO A 115 1.14 -15.13 6.94
C PRO A 115 2.04 -16.01 7.81
N ALA A 116 1.50 -17.00 8.53
CA ALA A 116 2.28 -17.93 9.34
C ALA A 116 3.20 -18.83 8.50
N ALA A 117 2.97 -18.90 7.18
CA ALA A 117 3.86 -19.59 6.26
C ALA A 117 5.22 -18.87 6.18
N SER A 118 6.22 -19.42 6.88
CA SER A 118 7.61 -18.94 6.91
C SER A 118 8.07 -18.53 5.51
N SER A 119 8.61 -17.32 5.35
CA SER A 119 9.24 -16.89 4.09
C SER A 119 10.76 -17.11 4.11
N ASP A 120 11.26 -17.87 5.09
CA ASP A 120 12.69 -18.15 5.23
C ASP A 120 13.17 -18.98 4.02
N PRO A 121 14.11 -18.48 3.21
CA PRO A 121 14.66 -19.24 2.09
C PRO A 121 15.44 -20.49 2.53
N ASP A 122 15.81 -20.63 3.81
CA ASP A 122 16.48 -21.82 4.36
C ASP A 122 15.49 -22.84 4.97
N ASP A 123 14.24 -22.46 5.22
CA ASP A 123 13.19 -23.39 5.64
C ASP A 123 12.58 -24.11 4.44
N VAL A 124 13.20 -25.21 4.04
CA VAL A 124 12.77 -26.06 2.91
C VAL A 124 11.29 -26.45 2.99
N THR A 125 10.75 -26.68 4.19
CA THR A 125 9.37 -27.16 4.33
C THR A 125 8.35 -26.10 3.93
N ALA A 126 8.67 -24.82 4.14
CA ALA A 126 7.82 -23.70 3.79
C ALA A 126 7.70 -23.43 2.27
N TRP A 127 8.49 -24.13 1.44
CA TRP A 127 8.42 -24.06 -0.02
C TRP A 127 7.68 -25.24 -0.65
N LEU A 128 7.42 -26.29 0.15
CA LEU A 128 6.81 -27.55 -0.29
C LEU A 128 5.31 -27.64 0.01
N SER A 129 4.71 -26.57 0.52
CA SER A 129 3.28 -26.44 0.69
C SER A 129 2.84 -24.98 0.73
N ASP A 130 1.62 -24.71 0.30
CA ASP A 130 0.91 -23.44 0.49
C ASP A 130 -0.54 -23.75 0.88
N ASP A 131 -1.13 -22.93 1.72
CA ASP A 131 -2.57 -22.93 2.00
C ASP A 131 -3.15 -21.60 1.50
N VAL A 132 -3.90 -21.70 0.40
CA VAL A 132 -4.31 -20.56 -0.39
C VAL A 132 -5.80 -20.36 -0.27
N ARG A 133 -6.19 -19.11 -0.07
CA ARG A 133 -7.58 -18.68 -0.04
C ARG A 133 -7.83 -17.80 -1.26
N VAL A 134 -8.84 -18.15 -2.04
CA VAL A 134 -9.27 -17.36 -3.19
C VAL A 134 -10.67 -16.83 -2.93
N TRP A 135 -10.81 -15.51 -2.94
CA TRP A 135 -12.11 -14.85 -2.79
C TRP A 135 -12.68 -14.46 -4.14
N SER A 136 -13.81 -15.05 -4.51
CA SER A 136 -14.49 -14.70 -5.76
C SER A 136 -15.04 -13.28 -5.71
N ASN A 137 -15.34 -12.72 -6.88
CA ASN A 137 -16.02 -11.43 -6.99
C ASN A 137 -17.47 -11.45 -6.46
N GLU A 138 -18.02 -12.62 -6.14
CA GLU A 138 -19.32 -12.79 -5.48
C GLU A 138 -19.17 -12.93 -3.95
N GLY A 139 -17.94 -12.90 -3.43
CA GLY A 139 -17.63 -12.99 -2.00
C GLY A 139 -17.53 -14.41 -1.47
N ALA A 140 -17.50 -15.43 -2.33
CA ALA A 140 -17.28 -16.82 -1.90
C ALA A 140 -15.79 -17.08 -1.62
N GLU A 141 -15.49 -17.70 -0.49
CA GLU A 141 -14.14 -18.18 -0.15
C GLU A 141 -13.94 -19.59 -0.70
N HIS A 142 -12.86 -19.79 -1.46
CA HIS A 142 -12.35 -21.11 -1.84
C HIS A 142 -11.02 -21.35 -1.15
N ARG A 143 -10.90 -22.46 -0.43
CA ARG A 143 -9.63 -22.88 0.19
C ARG A 143 -9.01 -23.99 -0.62
N MET A 144 -7.73 -23.88 -0.90
CA MET A 144 -7.04 -24.75 -1.82
C MET A 144 -5.61 -25.01 -1.33
N PRO A 145 -5.32 -26.20 -0.78
CA PRO A 145 -3.95 -26.59 -0.53
C PRO A 145 -3.19 -26.77 -1.85
N VAL A 146 -1.94 -26.35 -1.84
CA VAL A 146 -1.00 -26.49 -2.97
C VAL A 146 0.26 -27.17 -2.44
N ASP A 147 0.75 -28.20 -3.13
CA ASP A 147 1.98 -28.91 -2.73
C ASP A 147 3.29 -28.16 -3.07
N ARG A 148 3.17 -26.87 -3.40
CA ARG A 148 4.25 -25.92 -3.65
C ARG A 148 3.81 -24.52 -3.27
N ARG A 149 4.76 -23.70 -2.82
CA ARG A 149 4.52 -22.29 -2.57
C ARG A 149 4.18 -21.56 -3.87
N ILE A 150 3.06 -20.85 -3.89
CA ILE A 150 2.71 -19.97 -5.02
C ILE A 150 3.68 -18.78 -5.02
N ALA A 151 4.26 -18.45 -6.17
CA ALA A 151 5.07 -17.26 -6.33
C ALA A 151 4.17 -16.01 -6.51
N TRP A 152 3.19 -16.12 -7.40
CA TRP A 152 2.26 -15.05 -7.75
C TRP A 152 1.07 -15.60 -8.54
N ALA A 153 0.00 -14.81 -8.63
CA ALA A 153 -1.20 -15.12 -9.40
C ALA A 153 -1.66 -13.86 -10.14
N LEU A 154 -1.82 -13.93 -11.47
CA LEU A 154 -2.20 -12.80 -12.30
C LEU A 154 -3.16 -13.19 -13.43
N ASP A 155 -4.05 -12.26 -13.75
CA ASP A 155 -4.92 -12.31 -14.91
C ASP A 155 -4.31 -11.47 -16.04
N ALA A 156 -3.80 -12.13 -17.09
CA ALA A 156 -3.32 -11.46 -18.29
C ALA A 156 -4.39 -11.37 -19.38
N GLY A 157 -5.65 -11.72 -19.07
CA GLY A 157 -6.79 -11.68 -19.97
C GLY A 157 -7.74 -12.85 -19.74
N ALA A 158 -8.95 -12.76 -20.31
CA ALA A 158 -10.05 -13.72 -20.06
C ALA A 158 -9.71 -15.21 -20.31
N SER A 159 -8.64 -15.49 -21.08
CA SER A 159 -8.13 -16.83 -21.35
C SER A 159 -6.67 -17.05 -20.94
N ASP A 160 -6.06 -16.08 -20.24
CA ASP A 160 -4.64 -16.10 -19.88
C ASP A 160 -4.49 -15.86 -18.36
N THR A 161 -5.01 -16.81 -17.58
CA THR A 161 -4.74 -16.87 -16.15
C THR A 161 -3.39 -17.54 -15.92
N ARG A 162 -2.50 -16.84 -15.22
CA ARG A 162 -1.17 -17.36 -14.89
C ARG A 162 -0.99 -17.41 -13.40
N VAL A 163 -0.80 -18.62 -12.88
CA VAL A 163 -0.41 -18.85 -11.49
C VAL A 163 0.93 -19.54 -11.52
N ALA A 164 1.94 -18.94 -10.90
CA ALA A 164 3.27 -19.52 -10.85
C ALA A 164 3.55 -20.10 -9.45
N VAL A 165 4.28 -21.21 -9.40
CA VAL A 165 4.78 -21.82 -8.17
C VAL A 165 6.30 -21.85 -8.18
N PHE A 166 6.90 -21.84 -6.99
CA PHE A 166 8.29 -22.25 -6.83
C PHE A 166 8.36 -23.77 -6.99
N THR A 167 9.14 -24.25 -7.96
CA THR A 167 9.24 -25.69 -8.22
C THR A 167 10.11 -26.40 -7.18
N GLU A 168 10.99 -25.64 -6.52
CA GLU A 168 11.95 -26.06 -5.50
C GLU A 168 12.27 -24.92 -4.51
N PRO A 169 12.83 -25.23 -3.33
CA PRO A 169 13.34 -24.22 -2.40
C PRO A 169 14.46 -23.36 -3.04
N PRO A 170 14.62 -22.09 -2.62
CA PRO A 170 15.62 -21.18 -3.18
C PRO A 170 17.04 -21.69 -2.96
N ARG A 171 17.83 -21.76 -4.03
CA ARG A 171 19.23 -22.21 -3.98
C ARG A 171 20.16 -21.04 -3.70
N ARG A 172 21.21 -21.24 -2.90
CA ARG A 172 22.28 -20.25 -2.72
C ARG A 172 23.13 -20.12 -3.99
N SER A 173 23.48 -18.89 -4.33
CA SER A 173 24.44 -18.54 -5.35
C SER A 173 25.38 -17.43 -4.85
N PRO A 174 26.54 -17.19 -5.50
CA PRO A 174 27.44 -16.09 -5.13
C PRO A 174 26.79 -14.69 -5.20
N ARG A 175 25.68 -14.53 -5.94
CA ARG A 175 24.96 -13.26 -6.11
C ARG A 175 23.67 -13.17 -5.30
N GLY A 176 23.37 -14.15 -4.44
CA GLY A 176 22.14 -14.20 -3.65
C GLY A 176 21.37 -15.51 -3.84
N ARG A 177 20.04 -15.48 -3.68
CA ARG A 177 19.18 -16.66 -3.83
C ARG A 177 18.65 -16.78 -5.26
N VAL A 178 18.67 -18.00 -5.80
CA VAL A 178 18.09 -18.34 -7.11
C VAL A 178 16.78 -19.08 -6.88
N HIS A 179 15.74 -18.64 -7.57
CA HIS A 179 14.40 -19.19 -7.48
C HIS A 179 14.01 -19.76 -8.83
N THR A 180 13.48 -20.99 -8.86
CA THR A 180 12.97 -21.61 -10.08
C THR A 180 11.45 -21.62 -10.01
N THR A 181 10.78 -21.09 -11.03
CA THR A 181 9.31 -21.02 -11.06
C THR A 181 8.73 -21.63 -12.32
N ALA A 182 7.50 -22.13 -12.22
CA ALA A 182 6.75 -22.64 -13.36
C ALA A 182 5.25 -22.32 -13.24
N HIS A 183 4.57 -22.19 -14.37
CA HIS A 183 3.14 -21.94 -14.46
C HIS A 183 2.32 -23.21 -14.23
N ILE A 184 1.25 -23.05 -13.47
CA ILE A 184 0.18 -24.02 -13.33
C ILE A 184 -0.87 -23.71 -14.42
N PRO A 185 -1.26 -24.69 -15.23
CA PRO A 185 -2.40 -24.51 -16.13
C PRO A 185 -3.69 -24.44 -15.31
N LEU A 186 -4.30 -23.27 -15.24
CA LEU A 186 -5.63 -23.05 -14.65
C LEU A 186 -6.55 -22.45 -15.70
N GLN A 187 -7.59 -23.20 -16.06
CA GLN A 187 -8.62 -22.73 -16.97
C GLN A 187 -9.62 -21.83 -16.20
N PRO A 188 -10.25 -20.85 -16.87
CA PRO A 188 -11.37 -20.13 -16.28
C PRO A 188 -12.48 -21.10 -15.85
N GLY A 189 -13.05 -20.91 -14.67
CA GLY A 189 -14.18 -21.70 -14.19
C GLY A 189 -14.10 -22.00 -12.70
N GLU A 190 -14.51 -23.21 -12.32
CA GLU A 190 -14.39 -23.68 -10.93
C GLU A 190 -12.93 -23.99 -10.60
N LEU A 191 -12.49 -23.54 -9.42
CA LEU A 191 -11.15 -23.87 -8.93
C LEU A 191 -11.11 -25.32 -8.46
N PRO A 192 -9.98 -26.04 -8.68
CA PRO A 192 -9.83 -27.38 -8.14
C PRO A 192 -9.79 -27.34 -6.61
N ALA A 193 -10.19 -28.43 -5.96
CA ALA A 193 -10.15 -28.55 -4.50
C ALA A 193 -8.71 -28.55 -3.94
N GLU A 194 -7.74 -28.99 -4.74
CA GLU A 194 -6.30 -28.99 -4.41
C GLU A 194 -5.48 -28.83 -5.69
N ILE A 195 -4.25 -28.32 -5.58
CA ILE A 195 -3.27 -28.33 -6.67
C ILE A 195 -2.08 -29.20 -6.27
N ARG A 196 -1.85 -30.25 -7.06
CA ARG A 196 -0.67 -31.12 -6.95
C ARG A 196 0.22 -30.92 -8.16
N THR A 197 1.25 -30.09 -8.03
CA THR A 197 2.12 -29.72 -9.15
C THR A 197 2.85 -30.94 -9.74
N ARG A 198 3.06 -32.00 -8.95
CA ARG A 198 3.66 -33.27 -9.40
C ARG A 198 2.81 -34.03 -10.43
N THR A 199 1.50 -33.78 -10.48
CA THR A 199 0.58 -34.45 -11.43
C THR A 199 0.28 -33.58 -12.64
N LEU A 200 0.89 -32.40 -12.74
CA LEU A 200 0.66 -31.43 -13.80
C LEU A 200 1.88 -31.33 -14.70
N VAL A 201 1.63 -31.04 -15.97
CA VAL A 201 2.67 -30.54 -16.86
C VAL A 201 2.81 -29.05 -16.58
N LEU A 202 3.99 -28.64 -16.12
CA LEU A 202 4.28 -27.25 -15.77
C LEU A 202 5.15 -26.63 -16.85
N ASP A 203 4.85 -25.38 -17.18
CA ASP A 203 5.63 -24.59 -18.12
C ASP A 203 6.60 -23.69 -17.35
N PRO A 204 7.94 -23.80 -17.54
CA PRO A 204 8.89 -22.91 -16.88
C PRO A 204 8.56 -21.43 -17.15
N VAL A 205 8.66 -20.61 -16.11
CA VAL A 205 8.49 -19.17 -16.26
C VAL A 205 9.72 -18.58 -16.95
N ASP A 206 9.50 -17.85 -18.05
CA ASP A 206 10.51 -16.96 -18.60
C ASP A 206 10.46 -15.61 -17.86
N ASP A 207 11.55 -15.26 -17.18
CA ASP A 207 11.65 -14.04 -16.38
C ASP A 207 11.39 -12.78 -17.19
N ALA A 208 11.86 -12.73 -18.45
CA ALA A 208 11.65 -11.56 -19.31
C ALA A 208 10.17 -11.39 -19.68
N ALA A 209 9.50 -12.48 -20.08
CA ALA A 209 8.06 -12.49 -20.34
C ALA A 209 7.25 -12.18 -19.07
N MET A 210 7.66 -12.69 -17.91
CA MET A 210 7.05 -12.40 -16.62
C MET A 210 7.13 -10.91 -16.28
N ILE A 211 8.33 -10.31 -16.30
CA ILE A 211 8.53 -8.89 -16.01
C ILE A 211 7.69 -8.02 -16.94
N LYS A 212 7.65 -8.36 -18.24
CA LYS A 212 6.83 -7.66 -19.23
C LYS A 212 5.34 -7.74 -18.89
N THR A 213 4.86 -8.92 -18.51
CA THR A 213 3.46 -9.15 -18.14
C THR A 213 3.10 -8.37 -16.87
N MET A 214 3.89 -8.48 -15.80
CA MET A 214 3.64 -7.76 -14.55
C MET A 214 3.69 -6.24 -14.74
N SER A 215 4.64 -5.74 -15.54
CA SER A 215 4.77 -4.30 -15.83
C SER A 215 3.54 -3.76 -16.57
N ALA A 216 2.93 -4.56 -17.45
CA ALA A 216 1.71 -4.17 -18.17
C ALA A 216 0.46 -4.11 -17.26
N LEU A 217 0.49 -4.82 -16.12
CA LEU A 217 -0.60 -4.84 -15.14
C LEU A 217 -0.45 -3.78 -14.05
N LEU A 218 0.70 -3.08 -13.99
CA LEU A 218 0.91 -2.01 -13.02
C LEU A 218 -0.12 -0.89 -13.23
N PRO A 219 -0.80 -0.43 -12.17
CA PRO A 219 -1.71 0.69 -12.27
C PRO A 219 -1.02 1.95 -12.78
N GLN A 220 -1.65 2.62 -13.75
CA GLN A 220 -1.23 3.95 -14.16
C GLN A 220 -1.71 4.95 -13.10
N ARG A 221 -0.79 5.77 -12.57
CA ARG A 221 -1.15 6.92 -11.73
C ARG A 221 -1.50 8.11 -12.61
N VAL A 222 -2.66 8.72 -12.34
CA VAL A 222 -3.21 9.81 -13.13
C VAL A 222 -3.64 10.93 -12.19
N ALA A 223 -3.43 12.18 -12.62
CA ALA A 223 -3.90 13.32 -11.88
C ALA A 223 -5.43 13.36 -11.82
N ARG A 224 -5.96 13.94 -10.75
CA ARG A 224 -7.39 14.15 -10.57
C ARG A 224 -7.74 15.59 -10.94
N GLU A 225 -8.74 15.75 -11.80
CA GLU A 225 -9.18 17.06 -12.27
C GLU A 225 -10.27 17.63 -11.34
N PRO A 226 -10.44 18.96 -11.23
CA PRO A 226 -11.44 19.58 -10.34
C PRO A 226 -12.89 19.12 -10.57
N GLY A 227 -13.23 18.67 -11.78
CA GLY A 227 -14.56 18.17 -12.14
C GLY A 227 -14.73 16.65 -11.98
N ASP A 228 -13.69 15.94 -11.54
CA ASP A 228 -13.76 14.50 -11.40
C ASP A 228 -14.76 14.06 -10.31
N PRO A 229 -15.44 12.91 -10.49
CA PRO A 229 -16.38 12.39 -9.50
C PRO A 229 -15.75 12.29 -8.12
N ARG A 230 -16.47 12.74 -7.09
CA ARG A 230 -16.11 12.60 -5.68
C ARG A 230 -17.14 11.72 -4.97
N ALA A 231 -16.73 10.99 -3.95
CA ALA A 231 -17.67 10.38 -3.01
C ALA A 231 -17.81 11.23 -1.75
N SER A 232 -18.99 11.23 -1.15
CA SER A 232 -19.16 11.64 0.24
C SER A 232 -19.10 10.40 1.13
N TRP A 233 -18.30 10.43 2.19
CA TRP A 233 -18.27 9.38 3.21
C TRP A 233 -18.35 9.98 4.61
N ARG A 234 -18.72 9.13 5.57
CA ARG A 234 -18.62 9.48 6.97
C ARG A 234 -17.17 9.38 7.42
N PRO A 235 -16.66 10.34 8.19
CA PRO A 235 -15.37 10.18 8.84
C PRO A 235 -15.28 8.86 9.60
N ALA A 236 -14.10 8.26 9.60
CA ALA A 236 -13.81 7.03 10.30
C ALA A 236 -14.13 7.16 11.80
N PRO A 237 -14.60 6.08 12.45
CA PRO A 237 -14.97 6.10 13.85
C PRO A 237 -13.73 6.08 14.76
N VAL A 238 -12.99 7.19 14.81
CA VAL A 238 -11.79 7.35 15.64
C VAL A 238 -12.16 7.99 16.97
N SER A 239 -11.84 7.34 18.08
CA SER A 239 -12.15 7.82 19.42
C SER A 239 -11.33 9.07 19.78
N ALA A 240 -11.79 9.87 20.75
CA ALA A 240 -11.02 11.03 21.22
C ALA A 240 -9.65 10.61 21.79
N ALA A 241 -9.59 9.46 22.48
CA ALA A 241 -8.36 8.90 23.02
C ALA A 241 -7.36 8.54 21.89
N ASP A 242 -7.84 7.86 20.84
CA ASP A 242 -7.00 7.53 19.67
C ASP A 242 -6.52 8.79 18.95
N ARG A 243 -7.35 9.84 18.88
CA ARG A 243 -6.93 11.12 18.27
C ARG A 243 -5.81 11.79 19.07
N THR A 244 -5.94 11.81 20.40
CA THR A 244 -4.89 12.33 21.29
C THR A 244 -3.62 11.50 21.19
N ALA A 245 -3.73 10.17 21.17
CA ALA A 245 -2.59 9.27 21.00
C ALA A 245 -1.91 9.46 19.65
N ALA A 246 -2.67 9.59 18.56
CA ALA A 246 -2.15 9.89 17.22
C ALA A 246 -1.34 11.19 17.18
N VAL A 247 -1.85 12.27 17.77
CA VAL A 247 -1.10 13.54 17.87
C VAL A 247 0.16 13.35 18.71
N ALA A 248 0.07 12.67 19.86
CA ALA A 248 1.22 12.39 20.71
C ALA A 248 2.28 11.58 19.98
N ALA A 249 1.91 10.54 19.23
CA ALA A 249 2.81 9.72 18.44
C ALA A 249 3.56 10.55 17.38
N VAL A 250 2.86 11.39 16.63
CA VAL A 250 3.51 12.25 15.62
C VAL A 250 4.43 13.28 16.29
N THR A 251 4.01 13.93 17.38
CA THR A 251 4.88 14.88 18.08
C THR A 251 6.10 14.22 18.74
N GLY A 252 5.92 13.00 19.27
CA GLY A 252 6.95 12.21 19.92
C GLY A 252 8.07 11.80 18.96
N GLU A 253 7.74 11.52 17.70
CA GLU A 253 8.73 11.29 16.62
C GLU A 253 9.75 12.43 16.49
N PHE A 254 9.39 13.66 16.89
CA PHE A 254 10.26 14.85 16.78
C PHE A 254 10.74 15.40 18.13
N ALA A 255 10.43 14.75 19.26
CA ALA A 255 10.75 15.27 20.59
C ALA A 255 12.26 15.48 20.80
N ASP A 256 13.08 14.57 20.26
CA ASP A 256 14.52 14.52 20.48
C ASP A 256 15.33 15.02 19.27
N LEU A 257 14.75 15.83 18.38
CA LEU A 257 15.45 16.31 17.17
C LEU A 257 16.83 16.96 17.44
N ALA A 258 16.98 17.63 18.57
CA ALA A 258 18.25 18.27 18.95
C ALA A 258 19.26 17.29 19.60
N ALA A 259 18.82 16.09 19.98
CA ALA A 259 19.56 15.13 20.82
C ALA A 259 19.46 13.70 20.30
N TYR A 260 19.09 13.51 19.02
CA TYR A 260 18.73 12.23 18.42
C TYR A 260 19.82 11.17 18.53
N TRP A 261 21.10 11.57 18.40
CA TRP A 261 22.25 10.67 18.45
C TRP A 261 23.06 10.89 19.72
N THR A 262 23.36 9.80 20.43
CA THR A 262 24.31 9.80 21.55
C THR A 262 25.62 9.17 21.11
N ASP A 263 26.72 9.91 21.19
CA ASP A 263 28.04 9.37 20.87
C ASP A 263 28.59 8.45 21.99
N PRO A 264 29.71 7.72 21.78
CA PRO A 264 30.29 6.86 22.81
C PRO A 264 30.74 7.59 24.09
N SER A 265 30.83 8.93 24.07
CA SER A 265 31.13 9.75 25.24
C SER A 265 29.90 10.14 26.06
N GLY A 266 28.70 9.81 25.55
CA GLY A 266 27.42 10.17 26.17
C GLY A 266 26.91 11.55 25.76
N ALA A 267 27.59 12.25 24.85
CA ALA A 267 27.13 13.54 24.35
C ALA A 267 26.02 13.33 23.31
N THR A 268 24.92 14.08 23.45
CA THR A 268 23.80 14.05 22.51
C THR A 268 23.92 15.15 21.46
N SER A 269 23.53 14.84 20.23
CA SER A 269 23.52 15.78 19.12
C SER A 269 22.44 15.41 18.10
N PRO A 270 22.01 16.35 17.23
CA PRO A 270 21.16 16.01 16.10
C PRO A 270 21.88 15.03 15.17
N LEU A 271 21.13 14.15 14.49
CA LEU A 271 21.70 13.24 13.49
C LEU A 271 22.37 13.98 12.32
N THR A 272 21.78 15.10 11.88
CA THR A 272 22.36 16.00 10.87
C THR A 272 22.82 17.30 11.53
N GLY A 273 24.10 17.63 11.37
CA GLY A 273 24.70 18.81 11.97
C GLY A 273 24.10 20.12 11.45
N GLY A 274 23.88 21.08 12.36
CA GLY A 274 23.42 22.44 12.01
C GLY A 274 21.99 22.77 12.45
N LEU A 275 21.16 21.76 12.73
CA LEU A 275 19.82 21.96 13.26
C LEU A 275 19.87 22.62 14.64
N ARG A 276 19.14 23.73 14.80
CA ARG A 276 19.04 24.47 16.07
C ARG A 276 17.62 24.97 16.34
N GLN A 277 17.30 25.08 17.63
CA GLN A 277 16.03 25.64 18.12
C GLN A 277 14.79 24.97 17.49
N PRO A 278 14.66 23.63 17.54
CA PRO A 278 13.44 22.97 17.05
C PRO A 278 12.22 23.42 17.83
N ARG A 279 11.08 23.50 17.14
CA ARG A 279 9.75 23.73 17.68
C ARG A 279 8.80 22.77 17.01
N VAL A 280 7.91 22.18 17.81
CA VAL A 280 6.85 21.29 17.35
C VAL A 280 5.53 21.90 17.80
N GLU A 281 4.70 22.29 16.85
CA GLU A 281 3.43 22.95 17.09
C GLU A 281 2.31 22.13 16.46
N VAL A 282 1.19 22.01 17.16
CA VAL A 282 0.00 21.29 16.67
C VAL A 282 -1.05 22.32 16.28
N GLY A 283 -1.60 22.18 15.08
CA GLY A 283 -2.63 23.08 14.55
C GLY A 283 -3.78 22.32 13.90
N GLY A 284 -4.92 23.00 13.75
CA GLY A 284 -6.13 22.45 13.15
C GLY A 284 -6.92 21.52 14.08
N GLU A 285 -8.15 21.21 13.66
CA GLU A 285 -9.03 20.26 14.33
C GLU A 285 -9.12 18.99 13.48
N TRP A 286 -9.45 17.86 14.12
CA TRP A 286 -9.65 16.60 13.39
C TRP A 286 -10.75 16.74 12.34
N PRO A 287 -10.57 16.22 11.11
CA PRO A 287 -9.43 15.43 10.62
C PRO A 287 -8.23 16.23 10.11
N ASP A 288 -8.33 17.56 10.00
CA ASP A 288 -7.31 18.45 9.43
C ASP A 288 -6.16 18.80 10.40
N THR A 289 -5.97 18.01 11.46
CA THR A 289 -4.89 18.20 12.44
C THR A 289 -3.52 18.03 11.78
N ARG A 290 -2.62 18.97 12.07
CA ARG A 290 -1.28 19.07 11.50
C ARG A 290 -0.26 19.21 12.63
N VAL A 291 0.91 18.62 12.43
CA VAL A 291 2.10 18.88 13.24
C VAL A 291 3.09 19.66 12.39
N GLU A 292 3.41 20.87 12.82
CA GLU A 292 4.42 21.74 12.22
C GLU A 292 5.72 21.64 13.01
N VAL A 293 6.75 21.13 12.36
CA VAL A 293 8.10 21.01 12.90
C VAL A 293 8.95 22.11 12.27
N SER A 294 9.36 23.11 13.06
CA SER A 294 10.19 24.22 12.56
C SER A 294 11.53 24.33 13.29
N PHE A 295 12.59 24.71 12.59
CA PHE A 295 13.94 24.84 13.16
C PHE A 295 14.78 25.85 12.37
N ARG A 296 15.92 26.26 12.92
CA ARG A 296 16.94 27.04 12.21
C ARG A 296 18.04 26.12 11.69
N HIS A 297 18.57 26.43 10.51
CA HIS A 297 19.63 25.65 9.88
C HIS A 297 20.59 26.55 9.06
N PRO A 298 21.90 26.28 9.02
CA PRO A 298 22.85 27.04 8.19
C PRO A 298 22.54 27.06 6.69
N LEU A 299 21.81 26.06 6.20
CA LEU A 299 21.35 26.00 4.80
C LEU A 299 20.30 27.07 4.46
N PHE A 300 19.65 27.65 5.48
CA PHE A 300 18.73 28.77 5.32
C PHE A 300 18.90 29.79 6.47
N PRO A 301 19.96 30.61 6.43
CA PRO A 301 20.34 31.46 7.56
C PRO A 301 19.37 32.63 7.80
N GLY A 302 18.61 33.03 6.77
CA GLY A 302 17.68 34.16 6.81
C GLY A 302 16.35 33.89 7.50
N GLY A 303 16.08 32.65 7.93
CA GLY A 303 14.76 32.27 8.42
C GLY A 303 14.70 30.94 9.17
N ARG A 304 13.53 30.28 9.12
CA ARG A 304 13.31 28.93 9.65
C ARG A 304 12.92 27.98 8.52
N MET A 305 13.31 26.73 8.64
CA MET A 305 12.79 25.64 7.81
C MET A 305 11.61 25.01 8.55
N ARG A 306 10.57 24.58 7.84
CA ARG A 306 9.36 23.96 8.41
C ARG A 306 8.95 22.73 7.61
N ARG A 307 8.71 21.62 8.29
CA ARG A 307 8.01 20.45 7.75
C ARG A 307 6.63 20.35 8.38
N THR A 308 5.61 20.16 7.54
CA THR A 308 4.22 19.98 7.99
C THR A 308 3.79 18.54 7.76
N LEU A 309 3.26 17.88 8.78
CA LEU A 309 2.75 16.51 8.70
C LEU A 309 1.27 16.50 9.02
N HIS A 310 0.48 15.81 8.19
CA HIS A 310 -0.91 15.50 8.50
C HIS A 310 -0.96 14.34 9.50
N VAL A 311 -1.74 14.50 10.57
CA VAL A 311 -1.92 13.43 11.57
C VAL A 311 -2.96 12.42 11.09
N PHE A 312 -3.93 12.85 10.27
CA PHE A 312 -5.00 12.01 9.77
C PHE A 312 -5.15 12.12 8.24
N ASP A 313 -5.69 11.08 7.61
CA ASP A 313 -6.10 11.08 6.21
C ASP A 313 -7.44 11.84 6.03
N ALA A 314 -7.92 11.98 4.79
CA ALA A 314 -9.18 12.66 4.50
C ALA A 314 -10.42 11.97 5.12
N ALA A 315 -10.30 10.70 5.52
CA ALA A 315 -11.34 10.00 6.27
C ALA A 315 -11.16 10.15 7.79
N GLY A 316 -10.13 10.84 8.27
CA GLY A 316 -9.85 11.02 9.69
C GLY A 316 -9.14 9.85 10.35
N ARG A 317 -8.55 8.93 9.56
CA ARG A 317 -7.75 7.80 10.08
C ARG A 317 -6.31 8.23 10.33
N PHE A 318 -5.70 7.72 11.39
CA PHE A 318 -4.32 8.04 11.76
C PHE A 318 -3.32 7.70 10.66
N VAL A 319 -2.47 8.65 10.29
CA VAL A 319 -1.35 8.49 9.36
C VAL A 319 -0.06 8.34 10.17
N PRO A 320 0.51 7.12 10.27
CA PRO A 320 1.74 6.92 11.04
C PRO A 320 2.91 7.71 10.44
N ALA A 321 3.60 8.47 11.29
CA ALA A 321 4.79 9.26 10.94
C ALA A 321 6.09 8.46 11.16
N LEU A 322 6.04 7.13 10.99
CA LEU A 322 7.18 6.25 11.22
C LEU A 322 8.41 6.73 10.41
N TYR A 323 9.52 6.96 11.10
CA TYR A 323 10.79 7.47 10.55
C TYR A 323 10.73 8.90 9.95
N ALA A 324 9.69 9.68 10.24
CA ALA A 324 9.57 11.03 9.67
C ALA A 324 10.70 11.97 10.14
N SER A 325 11.23 11.77 11.35
CA SER A 325 12.39 12.51 11.83
C SER A 325 13.66 12.11 11.08
N VAL A 326 13.85 10.82 10.80
CA VAL A 326 14.97 10.30 10.01
C VAL A 326 14.93 10.84 8.58
N HIS A 327 13.77 10.78 7.92
CA HIS A 327 13.61 11.34 6.57
C HIS A 327 13.91 12.84 6.55
N LEU A 328 13.49 13.60 7.56
CA LEU A 328 13.85 15.01 7.68
C LEU A 328 15.38 15.21 7.76
N MET A 329 16.07 14.40 8.56
CA MET A 329 17.53 14.47 8.68
C MET A 329 18.23 14.07 7.37
N GLU A 330 17.70 13.08 6.66
CA GLU A 330 18.20 12.66 5.34
C GLU A 330 18.01 13.76 4.28
N ASP A 331 16.85 14.42 4.25
CA ASP A 331 16.59 15.53 3.33
C ASP A 331 17.57 16.69 3.56
N LEU A 332 17.86 16.99 4.84
CA LEU A 332 18.86 18.00 5.21
C LEU A 332 20.28 17.59 4.82
N ALA A 333 20.65 16.32 4.96
CA ALA A 333 21.98 15.82 4.63
C ALA A 333 22.21 15.72 3.12
N THR A 334 21.16 15.40 2.36
CA THR A 334 21.20 15.21 0.90
C THR A 334 20.79 16.45 0.10
N HIS A 335 20.44 17.54 0.80
CA HIS A 335 19.97 18.80 0.21
C HIS A 335 18.73 18.60 -0.68
N ARG A 336 17.86 17.65 -0.33
CA ARG A 336 16.62 17.34 -1.06
C ARG A 336 15.45 18.18 -0.54
N PHE A 337 15.58 19.49 -0.60
CA PHE A 337 14.51 20.42 -0.23
C PHE A 337 14.39 21.54 -1.28
N PRO A 338 13.26 22.29 -1.31
CA PRO A 338 13.05 23.36 -2.27
C PRO A 338 14.16 24.45 -2.20
N PRO A 339 14.42 25.16 -3.32
CA PRO A 339 15.35 26.29 -3.32
C PRO A 339 14.95 27.35 -2.29
N VAL A 340 15.92 28.00 -1.64
CA VAL A 340 15.67 28.95 -0.55
C VAL A 340 14.86 30.17 -0.98
N GLU A 341 14.86 30.48 -2.28
CA GLU A 341 14.09 31.56 -2.91
C GLU A 341 12.58 31.28 -2.89
N THR A 342 12.18 30.03 -2.63
CA THR A 342 10.77 29.65 -2.45
C THR A 342 10.22 29.97 -1.06
N ALA A 343 11.09 30.43 -0.14
CA ALA A 343 10.67 30.80 1.20
C ALA A 343 9.68 31.98 1.19
N VAL A 344 8.64 31.88 2.02
CA VAL A 344 7.61 32.90 2.20
C VAL A 344 7.66 33.38 3.65
N ASP A 345 7.68 34.69 3.86
CA ASP A 345 7.70 35.32 5.20
C ASP A 345 8.79 34.78 6.15
N GLY A 346 9.96 34.46 5.58
CA GLY A 346 11.10 33.92 6.34
C GLY A 346 10.95 32.45 6.74
N ILE A 347 10.00 31.73 6.15
CA ILE A 347 9.79 30.29 6.33
C ILE A 347 10.03 29.55 5.02
N LEU A 348 10.91 28.55 5.04
CA LEU A 348 11.11 27.61 3.94
C LEU A 348 10.39 26.30 4.28
N ASP A 349 9.32 25.99 3.54
CA ASP A 349 8.59 24.74 3.68
C ASP A 349 9.32 23.58 2.97
N ILE A 350 9.54 22.47 3.68
CA ILE A 350 10.37 21.32 3.26
C ILE A 350 9.72 19.95 3.44
#